data_AF-K9VV19-F1
#
_entry.id   AF-K9VV19-F1
#
_cell.length_a   1.000
_cell.length_b   1.000
_cell.length_c   1.000
_cell.angle_alpha   90.00
_cell.angle_beta   90.00
_cell.angle_gamma   90.00
#
_symmetry.space_group_name_H-M   'P 1'
#
loop_
_entity.id
_entity.type
_entity.pdbx_description
1 polymer ?
#
loop_
_entity_poly.entity_id
_entity_poly.type
_entity_poly.pdbx_seq_one_letter_code
_entity_poly.pdbx_strand_id
1 'polypeptide(L)'
;MMITALPLETETAITQILSKHYPSSHYCFKIMSIVEDSIADIIFEGYYTKTFTPTSRPSPDCFTKNNRNTNLDFSLYYDHCDRHLKLSSRWKGELLSLSYKPPSSIWTGESANVIYRPYPDGDKFEAIATSLYEIMLKHFL
;
A
#
# COMPACT_ATOMS: atom_id res chain seq x y z
N MET A 1 -11.42 18.96 -11.03
CA MET A 1 -10.02 18.99 -11.52
C MET A 1 -9.37 17.70 -11.04
N MET A 2 -8.74 16.89 -11.91
CA MET A 2 -7.98 15.72 -11.44
C MET A 2 -6.59 16.17 -11.01
N ILE A 3 -6.22 15.90 -9.77
CA ILE A 3 -4.84 16.04 -9.31
C ILE A 3 -4.10 14.77 -9.75
N THR A 4 -2.89 14.92 -10.29
CA THR A 4 -2.11 13.79 -10.83
C THR A 4 -0.93 13.40 -9.93
N ALA A 5 -0.72 14.10 -8.81
CA ALA A 5 0.39 13.87 -7.90
C ALA A 5 0.02 14.15 -6.43
N LEU A 6 0.54 13.32 -5.52
CA LEU A 6 0.56 13.65 -4.10
C LEU A 6 1.73 14.60 -3.83
N PRO A 7 1.68 15.43 -2.77
CA PRO A 7 2.85 16.15 -2.31
C PRO A 7 4.00 15.19 -1.98
N LEU A 8 5.23 15.58 -2.32
CA LEU A 8 6.43 14.76 -2.07
C LEU A 8 6.58 14.35 -0.60
N GLU A 9 6.16 15.21 0.34
CA GLU A 9 6.16 14.91 1.78
C GLU A 9 5.24 13.73 2.09
N THR A 10 4.04 13.69 1.51
CA THR A 10 3.07 12.60 1.64
C THR A 10 3.63 11.30 1.08
N GLU A 11 4.21 11.34 -0.13
CA GLU A 11 4.84 10.17 -0.75
C GLU A 11 6.00 9.64 0.11
N THR A 12 6.83 10.53 0.63
CA THR A 12 7.97 10.17 1.49
C THR A 12 7.48 9.50 2.79
N ALA A 13 6.45 10.05 3.43
CA ALA A 13 5.89 9.51 4.66
C ALA A 13 5.28 8.11 4.45
N ILE A 14 4.54 7.92 3.35
CA ILE A 14 4.00 6.61 2.97
C ILE A 14 5.13 5.60 2.72
N THR A 15 6.19 6.00 2.01
CA THR A 15 7.35 5.14 1.73
C THR A 15 7.98 4.65 3.03
N GLN A 16 8.16 5.54 4.00
CA GLN A 16 8.77 5.22 5.29
C GLN A 16 7.92 4.21 6.09
N ILE A 17 6.58 4.33 6.05
CA ILE A 17 5.69 3.34 6.66
C ILE A 17 5.90 1.98 6.01
N LEU A 18 5.81 1.90 4.69
CA LEU A 18 5.93 0.63 3.98
C LEU A 18 7.31 -0.02 4.21
N SER A 19 8.39 0.76 4.13
CA SER A 19 9.75 0.28 4.41
C SER A 19 9.97 -0.12 5.87
N LYS A 20 9.26 0.46 6.84
CA LYS A 20 9.32 0.00 8.24
C LYS A 20 8.75 -1.41 8.41
N HIS A 21 7.69 -1.73 7.68
CA HIS A 21 7.04 -3.04 7.74
C HIS A 21 7.68 -4.08 6.79
N TYR A 22 8.34 -3.60 5.73
CA TYR A 22 9.06 -4.39 4.74
C TYR A 22 10.47 -3.81 4.52
N PRO A 23 11.41 -4.02 5.47
CA PRO A 23 12.72 -3.36 5.48
C PRO A 23 13.63 -3.77 4.31
N SER A 24 13.36 -4.94 3.72
CA SER A 24 14.08 -5.41 2.55
C SER A 24 13.49 -4.89 1.23
N SER A 25 12.61 -3.89 1.28
CA SER A 25 11.83 -3.43 0.13
C SER A 25 11.88 -1.91 -0.08
N HIS A 26 11.94 -1.51 -1.36
CA HIS A 26 11.72 -0.14 -1.84
C HIS A 26 10.40 -0.10 -2.60
N TYR A 27 9.70 1.03 -2.53
CA TYR A 27 8.40 1.21 -3.17
C TYR A 27 8.47 2.32 -4.21
N CYS A 28 7.88 2.07 -5.38
CA CYS A 28 7.64 3.08 -6.41
C CYS A 28 6.15 3.43 -6.43
N PHE A 29 5.84 4.73 -6.48
CA PHE A 29 4.48 5.26 -6.44
C PHE A 29 3.94 5.34 -7.86
N LYS A 30 2.75 4.77 -8.07
CA LYS A 30 1.95 4.98 -9.27
C LYS A 30 0.57 5.44 -8.84
N ILE A 31 0.34 6.75 -8.93
CA ILE A 31 -0.97 7.33 -8.68
C ILE A 31 -1.85 7.02 -9.88
N MET A 32 -2.95 6.31 -9.63
CA MET A 32 -3.90 5.94 -10.68
C MET A 32 -4.91 7.05 -10.90
N SER A 33 -5.43 7.63 -9.82
CA SER A 33 -6.27 8.83 -9.89
C SER A 33 -6.37 9.55 -8.54
N ILE A 34 -6.53 10.87 -8.57
CA ILE A 34 -7.04 11.66 -7.45
C ILE A 34 -8.20 12.50 -7.99
N VAL A 35 -9.40 12.28 -7.44
CA VAL A 35 -10.63 12.95 -7.87
C VAL A 35 -11.03 13.97 -6.82
N GLU A 36 -11.03 15.24 -7.22
CA GLU A 36 -11.66 16.35 -6.48
C GLU A 36 -11.31 16.40 -4.99
N ASP A 37 -10.05 16.14 -4.63
CA ASP A 37 -9.57 16.17 -3.24
C ASP A 37 -10.38 15.31 -2.25
N SER A 38 -11.11 14.33 -2.76
CA SER A 38 -12.00 13.50 -1.96
C SER A 38 -11.70 12.02 -2.09
N ILE A 39 -11.18 11.59 -3.25
CA ILE A 39 -10.84 10.20 -3.50
C ILE A 39 -9.42 10.09 -4.03
N ALA A 40 -8.65 9.16 -3.47
CA ALA A 40 -7.34 8.77 -3.98
C ALA A 40 -7.29 7.27 -4.26
N ASP A 41 -6.83 6.91 -5.46
CA ASP A 41 -6.50 5.54 -5.86
C ASP A 41 -5.03 5.47 -6.28
N ILE A 42 -4.26 4.68 -5.52
CA ILE A 42 -2.80 4.65 -5.58
C ILE A 42 -2.34 3.19 -5.61
N ILE A 43 -1.39 2.90 -6.50
CA ILE A 43 -0.66 1.64 -6.55
C ILE A 43 0.77 1.85 -6.05
N PHE A 44 1.19 1.03 -5.10
CA PHE A 44 2.56 0.93 -4.64
C PHE A 44 3.19 -0.33 -5.20
N GLU A 45 4.24 -0.12 -5.98
CA GLU A 45 5.00 -1.20 -6.60
C GLU A 45 6.20 -1.55 -5.73
N GLY A 46 6.25 -2.77 -5.20
CA GLY A 46 7.36 -3.24 -4.37
C GLY A 46 8.57 -3.74 -5.17
N TYR A 47 9.77 -3.36 -4.76
CA TYR A 47 11.06 -3.78 -5.32
C TYR A 47 12.00 -4.23 -4.20
N TYR A 48 12.90 -5.17 -4.47
CA TYR A 48 13.88 -5.61 -3.47
C TYR A 48 15.00 -4.58 -3.24
N THR A 49 15.42 -4.39 -1.99
CA THR A 49 16.57 -3.55 -1.60
C THR A 49 17.90 -4.29 -1.71
N LYS A 50 19.01 -3.54 -1.67
CA LYS A 50 20.39 -4.02 -1.77
C LYS A 50 20.82 -5.04 -0.68
N THR A 51 20.10 -5.18 0.42
CA THR A 51 20.46 -6.11 1.52
C THR A 51 20.05 -7.56 1.25
N PHE A 52 19.40 -7.83 0.12
CA PHE A 52 19.13 -9.20 -0.34
C PHE A 52 20.39 -9.82 -0.96
N THR A 53 20.64 -11.11 -0.67
CA THR A 53 21.81 -11.87 -1.15
C THR A 53 22.07 -11.67 -2.66
N PRO A 54 23.31 -11.33 -3.08
CA PRO A 54 23.62 -10.97 -4.47
C PRO A 54 23.29 -12.04 -5.52
N THR A 55 23.10 -13.29 -5.12
CA THR A 55 22.84 -14.43 -6.02
C THR A 55 21.45 -14.40 -6.67
N SER A 56 20.52 -13.60 -6.16
CA SER A 56 19.14 -13.53 -6.66
C SER A 56 18.77 -12.18 -7.30
N ARG A 57 19.73 -11.26 -7.47
CA ARG A 57 19.49 -9.95 -8.10
C ARG A 57 19.86 -9.97 -9.58
N PRO A 58 18.93 -9.66 -10.52
CA PRO A 58 19.27 -9.67 -11.94
C PRO A 58 19.76 -8.31 -12.48
N SER A 59 19.73 -7.21 -11.70
CA SER A 59 20.22 -5.88 -12.15
C SER A 59 20.61 -4.94 -11.00
N PRO A 60 21.65 -4.08 -11.15
CA PRO A 60 22.08 -3.09 -10.15
C PRO A 60 21.12 -1.90 -9.94
N ASP A 61 20.19 -1.64 -10.87
CA ASP A 61 19.15 -0.60 -10.74
C ASP A 61 17.91 -1.15 -10.02
N CYS A 62 17.56 -0.52 -8.90
CA CYS A 62 16.49 -0.96 -7.98
C CYS A 62 15.09 -0.94 -8.61
N PHE A 63 14.82 -0.07 -9.59
CA PHE A 63 13.48 0.07 -10.19
C PHE A 63 13.33 -0.66 -11.53
N THR A 64 14.20 -1.62 -11.82
CA THR A 64 14.07 -2.48 -13.00
C THR A 64 13.02 -3.56 -12.77
N LYS A 65 12.36 -3.98 -13.86
CA LYS A 65 11.41 -5.11 -13.86
C LYS A 65 12.01 -6.37 -13.20
N ASN A 66 13.32 -6.55 -13.34
CA ASN A 66 14.09 -7.65 -12.77
C ASN A 66 14.12 -7.67 -11.23
N ASN A 67 13.98 -6.51 -10.57
CA ASN A 67 13.98 -6.38 -9.12
C ASN A 67 12.56 -6.27 -8.54
N ARG A 68 11.54 -6.39 -9.38
CA ARG A 68 10.13 -6.26 -9.01
C ARG A 68 9.66 -7.45 -8.18
N ASN A 69 8.97 -7.19 -7.07
CA ASN A 69 8.28 -8.20 -6.28
C ASN A 69 6.79 -7.87 -6.19
N THR A 70 5.98 -8.55 -6.99
CA THR A 70 4.53 -8.33 -7.04
C THR A 70 3.81 -8.80 -5.77
N ASN A 71 4.43 -9.64 -4.94
CA ASN A 71 3.88 -10.02 -3.63
C ASN A 71 3.98 -8.89 -2.59
N LEU A 72 4.67 -7.81 -2.94
CA LEU A 72 4.78 -6.60 -2.14
C LEU A 72 4.01 -5.45 -2.78
N ASP A 73 3.07 -5.74 -3.66
CA ASP A 73 2.21 -4.70 -4.23
C ASP A 73 1.08 -4.37 -3.29
N PHE A 74 0.82 -3.08 -3.19
CA PHE A 74 -0.31 -2.57 -2.45
C PHE A 74 -1.13 -1.67 -3.36
N SER A 75 -2.44 -1.82 -3.30
CA SER A 75 -3.39 -0.83 -3.81
C SER A 75 -4.05 -0.17 -2.62
N LEU A 76 -4.09 1.16 -2.64
CA LEU A 76 -4.71 2.00 -1.65
C LEU A 76 -5.81 2.80 -2.33
N TYR A 77 -7.03 2.60 -1.86
CA TYR A 77 -8.14 3.48 -2.10
C TYR A 77 -8.45 4.24 -0.81
N TYR A 78 -8.60 5.55 -0.91
CA TYR A 78 -9.03 6.40 0.20
C TYR A 78 -10.19 7.28 -0.24
N ASP A 79 -11.22 7.33 0.58
CA ASP A 79 -12.39 8.20 0.44
C ASP A 79 -12.48 9.11 1.67
N HIS A 80 -12.19 10.39 1.46
CA HIS A 80 -12.25 11.42 2.49
C HIS A 80 -13.68 11.64 3.01
N CYS A 81 -14.67 11.59 2.12
CA CYS A 81 -16.07 11.83 2.45
C CYS A 81 -16.61 10.73 3.37
N ASP A 82 -16.31 9.47 3.07
CA ASP A 82 -16.71 8.34 3.92
C ASP A 82 -15.72 8.04 5.05
N ARG A 83 -14.58 8.72 5.09
CA ARG A 83 -13.45 8.45 6.00
C ARG A 83 -13.09 6.98 5.99
N HIS A 84 -12.91 6.47 4.77
CA HIS A 84 -12.74 5.06 4.50
C HIS A 84 -11.45 4.82 3.74
N LEU A 85 -10.70 3.81 4.18
CA LEU A 85 -9.49 3.36 3.51
C LEU A 85 -9.65 1.90 3.15
N LYS A 86 -9.37 1.54 1.89
CA LYS A 86 -9.23 0.15 1.47
C LYS A 86 -7.80 -0.10 1.03
N LEU A 87 -7.11 -0.99 1.73
CA LEU A 87 -5.77 -1.44 1.40
C LEU A 87 -5.84 -2.87 0.87
N SER A 88 -5.25 -3.15 -0.28
CA SER A 88 -5.29 -4.46 -0.92
C SER A 88 -3.89 -4.92 -1.31
N SER A 89 -3.59 -6.21 -1.18
CA SER A 89 -2.29 -6.78 -1.58
C SER A 89 -2.44 -8.26 -1.97
N ARG A 90 -1.55 -8.75 -2.85
CA ARG A 90 -1.49 -10.18 -3.19
C ARG A 90 -0.60 -10.92 -2.20
N TRP A 91 -1.20 -11.81 -1.42
CA TRP A 91 -0.50 -12.66 -0.46
C TRP A 91 -0.66 -14.12 -0.83
N LYS A 92 0.48 -14.82 -1.01
CA LYS A 92 0.52 -16.26 -1.37
C LYS A 92 -0.35 -16.60 -2.59
N GLY A 93 -0.51 -15.66 -3.52
CA GLY A 93 -1.33 -15.81 -4.73
C GLY A 93 -2.73 -15.24 -4.63
N GLU A 94 -3.25 -14.98 -3.44
CA GLU A 94 -4.62 -14.48 -3.22
C GLU A 94 -4.63 -12.97 -3.02
N LEU A 95 -5.59 -12.27 -3.63
CA LEU A 95 -5.83 -10.85 -3.34
C LEU A 95 -6.61 -10.72 -2.04
N LEU A 96 -6.00 -10.11 -1.03
CA LEU A 96 -6.67 -9.79 0.23
C LEU A 96 -6.86 -8.28 0.34
N SER A 97 -7.99 -7.87 0.89
CA SER A 97 -8.29 -6.46 1.12
C SER A 97 -8.69 -6.23 2.57
N LEU A 98 -8.19 -5.14 3.13
CA LEU A 98 -8.60 -4.59 4.40
C LEU A 98 -9.41 -3.31 4.13
N SER A 99 -10.69 -3.36 4.47
CA SER A 99 -11.55 -2.20 4.57
C SER A 99 -11.40 -1.62 5.98
N TYR A 100 -10.88 -0.40 6.09
CA TYR A 100 -10.53 0.25 7.34
C TYR A 100 -11.32 1.55 7.50
N LYS A 101 -12.10 1.61 8.59
CA LYS A 101 -12.90 2.77 8.98
C LYS A 101 -12.86 2.84 10.51
N PRO A 102 -11.91 3.60 11.09
CA PRO A 102 -11.68 3.61 12.54
C PRO A 102 -12.98 3.77 13.34
N PRO A 103 -13.16 2.97 14.41
CA PRO A 103 -12.22 1.99 14.97
C PRO A 103 -12.34 0.58 14.36
N SER A 104 -13.09 0.40 13.28
CA SER A 104 -13.44 -0.90 12.71
C SER A 104 -12.60 -1.27 11.48
N SER A 105 -12.39 -2.57 11.31
CA SER A 105 -11.75 -3.16 10.14
C SER A 105 -12.53 -4.40 9.67
N ILE A 106 -12.63 -4.58 8.35
CA ILE A 106 -13.24 -5.75 7.73
C ILE A 106 -12.26 -6.31 6.71
N TRP A 107 -11.96 -7.59 6.84
CA TRP A 107 -11.15 -8.32 5.88
C TRP A 107 -12.03 -8.98 4.83
N THR A 108 -11.62 -8.87 3.57
CA THR A 108 -12.26 -9.57 2.45
C THR A 108 -11.23 -10.30 1.59
N GLY A 109 -11.61 -11.48 1.08
CA GLY A 109 -10.82 -12.22 0.09
C GLY A 109 -11.01 -11.71 -1.34
N GLU A 110 -10.44 -12.43 -2.31
CA GLU A 110 -10.45 -12.06 -3.74
C GLU A 110 -11.88 -12.02 -4.32
N SER A 111 -12.78 -12.85 -3.79
CA SER A 111 -14.21 -12.87 -4.17
C SER A 111 -15.07 -11.87 -3.38
N ALA A 112 -14.45 -10.91 -2.67
CA ALA A 112 -15.10 -9.93 -1.80
C ALA A 112 -15.91 -10.53 -0.63
N ASN A 113 -15.75 -11.82 -0.35
CA ASN A 113 -16.33 -12.46 0.83
C ASN A 113 -15.60 -12.00 2.09
N VAL A 114 -16.35 -11.74 3.16
CA VAL A 114 -15.76 -11.44 4.47
C VAL A 114 -15.00 -12.66 4.97
N ILE A 115 -13.77 -12.45 5.43
CA ILE A 115 -12.91 -13.48 5.98
C ILE A 115 -12.42 -13.07 7.37
N TYR A 116 -11.90 -14.04 8.11
CA TYR A 116 -11.13 -13.74 9.31
C TYR A 116 -9.83 -13.04 8.94
N ARG A 117 -9.33 -12.22 9.87
CA ARG A 117 -8.03 -11.57 9.76
C ARG A 117 -6.94 -12.61 9.47
N PRO A 118 -6.18 -12.48 8.38
CA PRO A 118 -5.13 -13.43 8.04
C PRO A 118 -4.01 -13.44 9.08
N TYR A 119 -3.53 -14.62 9.48
CA TYR A 119 -2.38 -14.78 10.39
C TYR A 119 -1.15 -15.29 9.62
N PRO A 120 0.08 -14.81 9.91
CA PRO A 120 0.43 -13.80 10.93
C PRO A 120 0.42 -12.35 10.42
N ASP A 121 0.32 -12.12 9.12
CA ASP A 121 0.61 -10.81 8.53
C ASP A 121 -0.55 -9.80 8.61
N GLY A 122 -1.76 -10.21 9.02
CA GLY A 122 -2.91 -9.32 9.16
C GLY A 122 -2.69 -8.17 10.16
N ASP A 123 -2.06 -8.44 11.30
CA ASP A 123 -1.71 -7.41 12.30
C ASP A 123 -0.79 -6.34 11.70
N LYS A 124 0.19 -6.77 10.90
CA LYS A 124 1.13 -5.87 10.21
C LYS A 124 0.40 -4.97 9.22
N PHE A 125 -0.56 -5.51 8.49
CA PHE A 125 -1.31 -4.78 7.47
C PHE A 125 -2.34 -3.83 8.08
N GLU A 126 -2.97 -4.19 9.19
CA GLU A 126 -3.81 -3.27 9.97
C GLU A 126 -2.99 -2.08 10.52
N ALA A 127 -1.77 -2.32 10.98
CA ALA A 127 -0.87 -1.25 11.41
C ALA A 127 -0.46 -0.31 10.25
N ILE A 128 -0.20 -0.86 9.06
CA ILE A 128 0.04 -0.07 7.84
C ILE A 128 -1.20 0.76 7.51
N ALA A 129 -2.38 0.14 7.44
CA ALA A 129 -3.63 0.83 7.11
C ALA A 129 -3.95 1.95 8.10
N THR A 130 -3.73 1.73 9.40
CA THR A 130 -3.88 2.76 10.44
C THR A 130 -2.94 3.94 10.18
N SER A 131 -1.68 3.68 9.89
CA SER A 131 -0.68 4.74 9.65
C SER A 131 -0.95 5.51 8.36
N LEU A 132 -1.37 4.81 7.29
CA LEU A 132 -1.75 5.43 6.03
C LEU A 132 -3.02 6.27 6.17
N TYR A 133 -4.00 5.80 6.94
CA TYR A 133 -5.24 6.52 7.17
C TYR A 133 -4.98 7.91 7.75
N GLU A 134 -4.11 8.01 8.76
CA GLU A 134 -3.74 9.30 9.37
C GLU A 134 -3.04 10.24 8.38
N ILE A 135 -2.16 9.72 7.51
CA ILE A 135 -1.51 10.51 6.46
C ILE A 135 -2.53 11.03 5.45
N MET A 136 -3.42 10.15 4.97
CA MET A 136 -4.42 10.53 3.98
C MET A 136 -5.42 11.52 4.56
N LEU A 137 -5.85 11.30 5.82
CA LEU A 137 -6.70 12.24 6.54
C LEU A 137 -6.04 13.62 6.64
N LYS A 138 -4.77 13.70 7.05
CA LYS A 138 -4.04 14.98 7.11
C LYS A 138 -3.91 15.65 5.74
N HIS A 139 -3.76 14.86 4.67
CA HIS A 139 -3.58 15.39 3.33
C HIS A 139 -4.85 16.01 2.73
N PHE A 140 -6.01 15.38 2.98
CA PHE A 140 -7.31 15.80 2.45
C PHE A 140 -8.14 16.64 3.43
N LEU A 141 -7.59 17.00 4.60
CA LEU A 141 -8.20 17.92 5.57
C LEU A 141 -8.09 19.39 5.18
#